data_AF-A0A0Q4LCN4-F1
#
_entry.id   AF-A0A0Q4LCN4-F1
#
_cell.length_a   1.000
_cell.length_b   1.000
_cell.length_c   1.000
_cell.angle_alpha   90.00
_cell.angle_beta   90.00
_cell.angle_gamma   90.00
#
_symmetry.space_group_name_H-M   'P 1'
#
loop_
_entity.id
_entity.type
_entity.pdbx_description
1 polymer ?
#
loop_
_entity_poly.entity_id
_entity_poly.type
_entity_poly.pdbx_seq_one_letter_code
_entity_poly.pdbx_strand_id
1 'polypeptide(L)'
;MSAADRREALASTTAPHDALPLGVKPGTTWRNRGRRNAVTKPADYAAFVPWGQIFPAEGATANPVAGVELRNMRGYLLRRGSGAWEQVSRSDRLEGRIFKPNFDNNKNSPTTITYGPAGTRAMLDPQRPFHFWPKEGRVPMNGADVAGVLVVYQARLAPGSPRNARYLVGAGADYWKTRHSRWQNYTTNGDAGIGRFRRLTPRWRTVFMYTGTRADFARCVHDD
;
A
#
# COMPACT_ATOMS: atom_id res chain seq x y z
N MET A 1 5.21 -6.04 -17.90
CA MET A 1 4.07 -5.46 -17.18
C MET A 1 3.03 -5.10 -18.22
N SER A 2 1.75 -5.45 -18.04
CA SER A 2 0.76 -5.25 -19.10
C SER A 2 0.47 -3.76 -19.35
N ALA A 3 -0.09 -3.42 -20.52
CA ALA A 3 -0.56 -2.06 -20.80
C ALA A 3 -1.66 -1.61 -19.81
N ALA A 4 -2.45 -2.56 -19.29
CA ALA A 4 -3.46 -2.29 -18.26
C ALA A 4 -2.83 -1.94 -16.91
N ASP A 5 -1.80 -2.69 -16.50
CA ASP A 5 -1.04 -2.40 -15.28
C ASP A 5 -0.36 -1.03 -15.33
N ARG A 6 0.23 -0.66 -16.48
CA ARG A 6 0.81 0.67 -16.69
C ARG A 6 -0.24 1.78 -16.51
N ARG A 7 -1.44 1.61 -17.08
CA ARG A 7 -2.53 2.58 -16.90
C ARG A 7 -2.97 2.67 -15.44
N GLU A 8 -3.11 1.53 -14.77
CA GLU A 8 -3.50 1.48 -13.36
C GLU A 8 -2.47 2.16 -12.46
N ALA A 9 -1.17 1.90 -12.68
CA ALA A 9 -0.10 2.54 -11.93
C ALA A 9 -0.12 4.05 -12.12
N LEU A 10 -0.19 4.56 -13.35
CA LEU A 10 -0.25 6.00 -13.64
C LEU A 10 -1.47 6.69 -13.03
N ALA A 11 -2.61 5.98 -12.95
CA ALA A 11 -3.83 6.49 -12.33
C ALA A 11 -3.87 6.33 -10.81
N SER A 12 -2.94 5.57 -10.22
CA SER A 12 -3.05 5.09 -8.84
C SER A 12 -3.15 6.22 -7.81
N THR A 13 -2.47 7.35 -8.01
CA THR A 13 -2.45 8.45 -7.04
C THR A 13 -3.37 9.62 -7.39
N THR A 14 -4.22 9.47 -8.40
CA THR A 14 -5.10 10.56 -8.90
C THR A 14 -6.55 10.13 -9.10
N ALA A 15 -6.80 8.87 -9.45
CA ALA A 15 -8.13 8.39 -9.78
C ALA A 15 -8.97 8.04 -8.53
N PRO A 16 -10.31 8.10 -8.62
CA PRO A 16 -11.22 7.73 -7.54
C PRO A 16 -11.06 6.27 -7.10
N HIS A 17 -11.48 5.96 -5.89
CA HIS A 17 -11.57 4.58 -5.41
C HIS A 17 -12.76 3.82 -6.04
N ASP A 18 -12.75 2.49 -6.00
CA ASP A 18 -13.90 1.67 -6.44
C ASP A 18 -15.11 1.75 -5.46
N ALA A 19 -14.86 2.17 -4.23
CA ALA A 19 -15.84 2.56 -3.21
C ALA A 19 -15.13 3.36 -2.11
N LEU A 20 -15.89 3.94 -1.18
CA LEU A 20 -15.31 4.63 -0.02
C LEU A 20 -14.83 3.62 1.04
N PRO A 21 -13.68 3.86 1.68
CA PRO A 21 -13.21 3.06 2.80
C PRO A 21 -14.03 3.34 4.07
N LEU A 22 -14.55 2.28 4.70
CA LEU A 22 -15.38 2.40 5.91
C LEU A 22 -14.61 3.08 7.05
N GLY A 23 -15.28 4.03 7.72
CA GLY A 23 -14.81 4.67 8.94
C GLY A 23 -13.75 5.77 8.76
N VAL A 24 -13.31 6.02 7.53
CA VAL A 24 -12.43 7.15 7.22
C VAL A 24 -13.23 8.45 7.29
N LYS A 25 -12.77 9.39 8.12
CA LYS A 25 -13.46 10.66 8.40
C LYS A 25 -13.65 11.47 7.11
N PRO A 26 -14.84 12.08 6.89
CA PRO A 26 -15.02 13.08 5.86
C PRO A 26 -13.95 14.19 5.93
N GLY A 27 -13.57 14.75 4.78
CA GLY A 27 -12.49 15.74 4.68
C GLY A 27 -11.07 15.15 4.63
N THR A 28 -10.88 13.87 4.97
CA THR A 28 -9.59 13.20 4.77
C THR A 28 -9.25 13.15 3.28
N THR A 29 -8.13 13.75 2.89
CA THR A 29 -7.77 13.99 1.47
C THR A 29 -7.68 12.73 0.62
N TRP A 30 -7.30 11.60 1.20
CA TRP A 30 -7.21 10.30 0.51
C TRP A 30 -8.50 9.46 0.62
N ARG A 31 -9.58 9.96 1.24
CA ARG A 31 -10.83 9.19 1.41
C ARG A 31 -11.51 8.84 0.09
N ASN A 32 -11.48 9.74 -0.88
CA ASN A 32 -12.29 9.61 -2.11
C ASN A 32 -11.48 9.15 -3.33
N ARG A 33 -10.16 9.30 -3.29
CA ARG A 33 -9.24 9.00 -4.41
C ARG A 33 -7.84 8.73 -3.89
N GLY A 34 -7.01 8.12 -4.74
CA GLY A 34 -5.57 8.06 -4.49
C GLY A 34 -4.99 9.47 -4.30
N ARG A 35 -3.89 9.55 -3.58
CA ARG A 35 -3.23 10.81 -3.23
C ARG A 35 -1.73 10.69 -3.43
N ARG A 36 -1.18 11.57 -4.25
CA ARG A 36 0.25 11.87 -4.25
C ARG A 36 0.53 12.79 -3.07
N ASN A 37 1.50 12.46 -2.22
CA ASN A 37 1.91 13.40 -1.20
C ASN A 37 2.80 14.49 -1.81
N ALA A 38 2.43 15.74 -1.62
CA ALA A 38 3.20 16.91 -2.06
C ALA A 38 3.95 17.61 -0.91
N VAL A 39 3.66 17.25 0.34
CA VAL A 39 4.19 17.93 1.54
C VAL A 39 5.45 17.24 2.07
N THR A 40 5.47 15.91 2.08
CA THR A 40 6.61 15.16 2.60
C THR A 40 7.78 15.22 1.63
N LYS A 41 8.89 15.80 2.09
CA LYS A 41 10.15 15.89 1.33
C LYS A 41 11.02 14.66 1.64
N PRO A 42 11.30 13.79 0.65
CA PRO A 42 12.10 12.59 0.89
C PRO A 42 13.48 12.89 1.49
N ALA A 43 14.09 14.02 1.14
CA ALA A 43 15.40 14.48 1.62
C ALA A 43 15.55 14.51 3.15
N ASP A 44 14.43 14.63 3.88
CA ASP A 44 14.43 14.69 5.33
C ASP A 44 14.49 13.30 6.01
N TYR A 45 14.59 12.22 5.23
CA TYR A 45 14.41 10.84 5.68
C TYR A 45 15.52 9.92 5.15
N ALA A 46 15.85 8.86 5.91
CA ALA A 46 16.90 7.91 5.57
C ALA A 46 16.41 6.45 5.48
N ALA A 47 15.10 6.22 5.59
CA ALA A 47 14.51 4.90 5.48
C ALA A 47 13.18 4.92 4.74
N PHE A 48 12.84 3.79 4.12
CA PHE A 48 11.66 3.59 3.29
C PHE A 48 10.96 2.29 3.68
N VAL A 49 9.64 2.26 3.60
CA VAL A 49 8.87 1.01 3.70
C VAL A 49 7.66 1.06 2.77
N PRO A 50 7.52 0.10 1.84
CA PRO A 50 6.27 -0.09 1.12
C PRO A 50 5.25 -0.73 2.06
N TRP A 51 3.98 -0.41 1.87
CA TRP A 51 2.89 -0.97 2.65
C TRP A 51 1.63 -1.16 1.80
N GLY A 52 0.68 -1.90 2.37
CA GLY A 52 -0.67 -2.00 1.83
C GLY A 52 -1.72 -1.77 2.91
N GLN A 53 -2.94 -1.51 2.46
CA GLN A 53 -4.11 -1.33 3.31
C GLN A 53 -5.29 -2.08 2.69
N ILE A 54 -6.09 -2.71 3.54
CA ILE A 54 -7.36 -3.32 3.16
C ILE A 54 -8.44 -2.79 4.08
N PHE A 55 -9.45 -2.15 3.50
CA PHE A 55 -10.60 -1.59 4.20
C PHE A 55 -11.87 -2.36 3.87
N PRO A 56 -12.80 -2.55 4.83
CA PRO A 56 -14.20 -2.75 4.49
C PRO A 56 -14.71 -1.59 3.62
N ALA A 57 -15.57 -1.88 2.64
CA ALA A 57 -16.24 -0.82 1.88
C ALA A 57 -17.37 -0.19 2.71
N GLU A 58 -17.47 1.14 2.66
CA GLU A 58 -18.59 1.89 3.25
C GLU A 58 -19.92 1.51 2.56
N GLY A 59 -21.02 1.52 3.32
CA GLY A 59 -22.35 1.16 2.82
C GLY A 59 -22.59 -0.33 2.61
N ALA A 60 -21.64 -1.21 2.94
CA ALA A 60 -21.89 -2.64 3.05
C ALA A 60 -22.63 -2.93 4.36
N THR A 61 -23.89 -3.36 4.30
CA THR A 61 -24.61 -3.92 5.45
C THR A 61 -23.87 -5.18 5.93
N ALA A 62 -23.24 -5.09 7.09
CA ALA A 62 -22.46 -6.13 7.75
C ALA A 62 -21.49 -6.88 6.80
N ASN A 63 -20.35 -6.26 6.47
CA ASN A 63 -19.29 -6.94 5.74
C ASN A 63 -18.83 -8.18 6.55
N PRO A 64 -18.78 -9.39 5.99
CA PRO A 64 -18.39 -10.56 6.76
C PRO A 64 -16.87 -10.63 6.97
N VAL A 65 -16.45 -11.39 7.97
CA VAL A 65 -15.04 -11.80 8.11
C VAL A 65 -14.62 -12.54 6.84
N ALA A 66 -13.45 -12.19 6.31
CA ALA A 66 -12.89 -12.80 5.10
C ALA A 66 -11.38 -13.00 5.25
N GLY A 67 -10.81 -13.86 4.40
CA GLY A 67 -9.36 -13.97 4.27
C GLY A 67 -8.87 -13.16 3.06
N VAL A 68 -7.61 -12.72 3.12
CA VAL A 68 -6.88 -12.20 1.96
C VAL A 68 -5.62 -13.02 1.73
N GLU A 69 -5.24 -13.20 0.48
CA GLU A 69 -3.92 -13.66 0.08
C GLU A 69 -3.15 -12.53 -0.60
N LEU A 70 -1.89 -12.38 -0.23
CA LEU A 70 -0.99 -11.30 -0.61
C LEU A 70 0.35 -11.88 -1.06
N ARG A 71 0.91 -11.36 -2.15
CA ARG A 71 2.23 -11.80 -2.64
C ARG A 71 2.92 -10.74 -3.48
N ASN A 72 4.21 -10.95 -3.71
CA ASN A 72 5.09 -10.20 -4.58
C ASN A 72 5.11 -8.70 -4.26
N MET A 73 5.11 -8.33 -2.98
CA MET A 73 5.25 -6.92 -2.61
C MET A 73 6.65 -6.44 -2.95
N ARG A 74 6.72 -5.40 -3.77
CA ARG A 74 7.95 -4.76 -4.21
C ARG A 74 7.81 -3.25 -4.06
N GLY A 75 8.88 -2.64 -3.58
CA GLY A 75 9.04 -1.19 -3.50
C GLY A 75 10.23 -0.76 -4.34
N TYR A 76 10.01 0.24 -5.18
CA TYR A 76 11.03 0.83 -6.04
C TYR A 76 11.14 2.33 -5.78
N LEU A 77 12.37 2.84 -5.87
CA LEU A 77 12.67 4.26 -5.82
C LEU A 77 13.25 4.68 -7.19
N LEU A 78 12.73 5.76 -7.75
CA LEU A 78 13.35 6.44 -8.88
C LEU A 78 14.49 7.29 -8.34
N ARG A 79 15.72 7.01 -8.79
CA ARG A 79 16.91 7.75 -8.40
C ARG A 79 17.01 9.04 -9.21
N ARG A 80 17.22 10.17 -8.53
CA ARG A 80 17.36 11.47 -9.17
C ARG A 80 18.64 11.56 -10.00
N GLY A 81 19.74 11.04 -9.47
CA GLY A 81 21.06 11.11 -10.10
C GLY A 81 21.14 10.31 -11.40
N SER A 82 20.54 9.12 -11.45
CA SER A 82 20.60 8.24 -12.64
C SER A 82 19.34 8.26 -13.50
N GLY A 83 18.21 8.74 -12.97
CA GLY A 83 16.91 8.63 -13.64
C GLY A 83 16.38 7.19 -13.76
N ALA A 84 16.98 6.24 -13.04
CA ALA A 84 16.64 4.82 -13.09
C ALA A 84 15.83 4.37 -11.87
N TRP A 85 14.98 3.36 -12.08
CA TRP A 85 14.22 2.72 -11.01
C TRP A 85 15.05 1.62 -10.34
N GLU A 86 15.19 1.70 -9.02
CA GLU A 86 15.88 0.68 -8.21
C GLU A 86 14.86 -0.05 -7.33
N GLN A 87 14.88 -1.38 -7.36
CA GLN A 87 14.10 -2.19 -6.40
C GLN A 87 14.81 -2.19 -5.05
N VAL A 88 14.23 -1.53 -4.05
CA VAL A 88 14.81 -1.41 -2.70
C VAL A 88 14.18 -2.36 -1.69
N SER A 89 13.01 -2.92 -2.01
CA SER A 89 12.29 -3.84 -1.12
C SER A 89 11.57 -4.90 -1.94
N ARG A 90 11.62 -6.15 -1.48
CA ARG A 90 10.83 -7.27 -1.98
C ARG A 90 10.48 -8.21 -0.83
N SER A 91 9.22 -8.59 -0.70
CA SER A 91 8.80 -9.59 0.28
C SER A 91 7.50 -10.29 -0.10
N ASP A 92 7.45 -11.60 0.20
CA ASP A 92 6.25 -12.43 0.21
C ASP A 92 5.76 -12.70 1.64
N ARG A 93 6.53 -12.27 2.65
CA ARG A 93 6.24 -12.43 4.08
C ARG A 93 5.84 -11.07 4.63
N LEU A 94 4.54 -10.81 4.69
CA LEU A 94 3.99 -9.54 5.13
C LEU A 94 3.45 -9.70 6.55
N GLU A 95 3.78 -8.78 7.42
CA GLU A 95 3.11 -8.65 8.72
C GLU A 95 2.15 -7.48 8.65
N GLY A 96 1.25 -7.41 9.63
CA GLY A 96 0.31 -6.32 9.69
C GLY A 96 -0.59 -6.42 10.91
N ARG A 97 -1.43 -5.40 11.07
CA ARG A 97 -2.35 -5.28 12.19
C ARG A 97 -3.68 -4.67 11.76
N ILE A 98 -4.70 -4.86 12.59
CA ILE A 98 -6.01 -4.23 12.42
C ILE A 98 -6.00 -2.89 13.13
N PHE A 99 -6.15 -1.79 12.39
CA PHE A 99 -6.05 -0.43 12.89
C PHE A 99 -7.42 0.23 13.07
N LYS A 100 -7.46 1.34 13.79
CA LYS A 100 -8.59 2.28 13.64
C LYS A 100 -8.57 2.86 12.21
N PRO A 101 -9.74 3.08 11.55
CA PRO A 101 -9.82 3.57 10.16
C PRO A 101 -9.03 4.84 9.81
N ASN A 102 -8.78 5.71 10.78
CA ASN A 102 -8.02 6.96 10.60
C ASN A 102 -6.59 6.88 11.17
N PHE A 103 -6.16 5.68 11.59
CA PHE A 103 -4.87 5.43 12.24
C PHE A 103 -4.62 6.28 13.50
N ASP A 104 -5.69 6.80 14.11
CA ASP A 104 -5.65 7.65 15.30
C ASP A 104 -4.80 7.01 16.42
N ASN A 105 -3.75 7.72 16.82
CA ASN A 105 -2.80 7.32 17.88
C ASN A 105 -2.15 5.94 17.68
N ASN A 106 -2.03 5.49 16.42
CA ASN A 106 -1.43 4.19 16.09
C ASN A 106 -2.12 2.99 16.78
N LYS A 107 -3.39 3.14 17.23
CA LYS A 107 -4.12 2.09 17.96
C LYS A 107 -4.47 0.93 17.03
N ASN A 108 -4.11 -0.29 17.45
CA ASN A 108 -4.27 -1.50 16.65
C ASN A 108 -4.47 -2.76 17.52
N SER A 109 -4.89 -3.86 16.87
CA SER A 109 -4.96 -5.21 17.43
C SER A 109 -4.34 -6.23 16.46
N PRO A 110 -3.87 -7.39 16.96
CA PRO A 110 -3.37 -8.45 16.09
C PRO A 110 -4.47 -9.03 15.19
N THR A 111 -4.05 -9.76 14.15
CA THR A 111 -4.89 -10.66 13.35
C THR A 111 -4.10 -11.93 13.06
N THR A 112 -4.80 -12.99 12.65
CA THR A 112 -4.16 -14.23 12.20
C THR A 112 -3.47 -13.99 10.86
N ILE A 113 -2.16 -14.22 10.83
CA ILE A 113 -1.32 -14.18 9.64
C ILE A 113 -0.60 -15.52 9.51
N THR A 114 -0.64 -16.11 8.32
CA THR A 114 0.11 -17.32 8.00
C THR A 114 0.93 -17.12 6.72
N TYR A 115 2.06 -17.81 6.66
CA TYR A 115 2.97 -17.76 5.52
C TYR A 115 2.94 -19.11 4.81
N GLY A 116 2.85 -19.10 3.48
CA GLY A 116 2.90 -20.30 2.67
C GLY A 116 3.55 -20.06 1.30
N PRO A 117 3.65 -21.09 0.45
CA PRO A 117 4.30 -20.99 -0.85
C PRO A 117 3.66 -19.96 -1.79
N ALA A 118 2.36 -19.69 -1.62
CA ALA A 118 1.63 -18.71 -2.41
C ALA A 118 1.74 -17.26 -1.89
N GLY A 119 2.47 -17.04 -0.78
CA GLY A 119 2.65 -15.75 -0.13
C GLY A 119 2.07 -15.71 1.28
N THR A 120 1.58 -14.53 1.68
CA THR A 120 0.99 -14.28 3.00
C THR A 120 -0.53 -14.40 2.94
N ARG A 121 -1.13 -15.07 3.93
CA ARG A 121 -2.58 -15.05 4.18
C ARG A 121 -2.88 -14.32 5.48
N ALA A 122 -3.91 -13.49 5.49
CA ALA A 122 -4.36 -12.79 6.69
C ALA A 122 -5.89 -12.82 6.82
N MET A 123 -6.40 -12.79 8.05
CA MET A 123 -7.81 -12.59 8.32
C MET A 123 -8.15 -11.10 8.41
N LEU A 124 -9.25 -10.71 7.77
CA LEU A 124 -9.74 -9.34 7.72
C LEU A 124 -10.82 -9.09 8.77
N ASP A 125 -10.83 -7.88 9.30
CA ASP A 125 -11.84 -7.40 10.24
C ASP A 125 -12.97 -6.69 9.47
N PRO A 126 -14.24 -6.97 9.80
CA PRO A 126 -15.40 -6.44 9.08
C PRO A 126 -15.62 -4.94 9.24
N GLN A 127 -14.98 -4.31 10.24
CA GLN A 127 -15.20 -2.91 10.61
C GLN A 127 -13.92 -2.06 10.55
N ARG A 128 -12.74 -2.69 10.50
CA ARG A 128 -11.47 -2.00 10.67
C ARG A 128 -10.46 -2.38 9.59
N PRO A 129 -9.61 -1.43 9.15
CA PRO A 129 -8.61 -1.74 8.15
C PRO A 129 -7.53 -2.68 8.66
N PHE A 130 -7.09 -3.57 7.78
CA PHE A 130 -5.82 -4.26 7.90
C PHE A 130 -4.74 -3.45 7.19
N HIS A 131 -3.69 -3.08 7.92
CA HIS A 131 -2.52 -2.40 7.37
C HIS A 131 -1.31 -3.31 7.53
N PHE A 132 -0.52 -3.45 6.46
CA PHE A 132 0.53 -4.45 6.37
C PHE A 132 1.76 -3.95 5.62
N TRP A 133 2.90 -4.54 5.92
CA TRP A 133 4.23 -4.18 5.42
C TRP A 133 5.14 -5.42 5.39
N PRO A 134 6.29 -5.37 4.70
CA PRO A 134 7.28 -6.46 4.72
C PRO A 134 7.73 -6.81 6.13
N LYS A 135 7.84 -8.11 6.44
CA LYS A 135 8.37 -8.61 7.71
C LYS A 135 9.77 -8.11 8.03
N GLU A 136 10.57 -7.93 7.01
CA GLU A 136 11.92 -7.38 7.09
C GLU A 136 11.92 -5.89 7.50
N GLY A 137 10.76 -5.24 7.42
CA GLY A 137 10.55 -3.86 7.84
C GLY A 137 11.12 -2.84 6.86
N ARG A 138 11.71 -1.78 7.42
CA ARG A 138 12.20 -0.63 6.66
C ARG A 138 13.57 -0.90 6.05
N VAL A 139 13.75 -0.41 4.84
CA VAL A 139 15.03 -0.45 4.12
C VAL A 139 15.73 0.91 4.17
N PRO A 140 17.07 0.96 4.16
CA PRO A 140 17.79 2.23 4.10
C PRO A 140 17.56 2.93 2.75
N MET A 141 17.61 4.26 2.74
CA MET A 141 17.60 5.06 1.52
C MET A 141 18.41 6.34 1.69
N ASN A 142 18.92 6.89 0.59
CA ASN A 142 19.29 8.31 0.53
C ASN A 142 18.07 9.11 0.05
N GLY A 143 17.41 9.82 0.98
CA GLY A 143 16.22 10.61 0.68
C GLY A 143 16.44 11.73 -0.35
N ALA A 144 17.64 12.33 -0.40
CA ALA A 144 17.93 13.43 -1.33
C ALA A 144 17.95 12.95 -2.80
N ASP A 145 18.23 11.67 -3.00
CA ASP A 145 18.28 11.04 -4.33
C ASP A 145 16.94 10.38 -4.73
N VAL A 146 15.85 10.60 -4.00
CA VAL A 146 14.53 10.08 -4.38
C VAL A 146 13.78 11.09 -5.24
N ALA A 147 13.36 10.66 -6.44
CA ALA A 147 12.52 11.43 -7.36
C ALA A 147 11.10 10.86 -7.52
N GLY A 148 10.88 9.60 -7.16
CA GLY A 148 9.59 8.93 -7.30
C GLY A 148 9.57 7.57 -6.61
N VAL A 149 8.36 7.05 -6.41
CA VAL A 149 8.11 5.77 -5.73
C VAL A 149 7.14 4.95 -6.57
N LEU A 150 7.40 3.65 -6.64
CA LEU A 150 6.47 2.64 -7.11
C LEU A 150 6.36 1.56 -6.05
N VAL A 151 5.14 1.30 -5.59
CA VAL A 151 4.80 0.10 -4.82
C VAL A 151 3.88 -0.76 -5.65
N VAL A 152 4.20 -2.04 -5.73
CA VAL A 152 3.41 -3.01 -6.48
C VAL A 152 3.34 -4.33 -5.70
N TYR A 153 2.14 -4.91 -5.63
CA TYR A 153 1.94 -6.26 -5.11
C TYR A 153 0.69 -6.88 -5.71
N GLN A 154 0.44 -8.14 -5.41
CA GLN A 154 -0.77 -8.84 -5.83
C GLN A 154 -1.63 -9.21 -4.62
N ALA A 155 -2.94 -9.08 -4.77
CA ALA A 155 -3.91 -9.44 -3.75
C ALA A 155 -5.14 -10.12 -4.34
N ARG A 156 -5.76 -11.01 -3.56
CA ARG A 156 -7.09 -11.56 -3.80
C ARG A 156 -7.78 -11.92 -2.49
N LEU A 157 -9.11 -12.05 -2.52
CA LEU A 157 -9.82 -12.75 -1.45
C LEU A 157 -9.32 -14.19 -1.39
N ALA A 158 -9.03 -14.67 -0.18
CA ALA A 158 -8.58 -16.03 0.02
C ALA A 158 -9.70 -17.02 -0.33
N PRO A 159 -9.38 -18.22 -0.84
CA PRO A 159 -10.36 -19.31 -1.00
C PRO A 159 -11.14 -19.55 0.30
N GLY A 160 -12.45 -19.76 0.16
CA GLY A 160 -13.39 -19.90 1.29
C GLY A 160 -13.92 -18.58 1.86
N SER A 161 -13.46 -17.42 1.38
CA SER A 161 -14.04 -16.14 1.79
C SER A 161 -15.49 -16.00 1.31
N PRO A 162 -16.39 -15.36 2.10
CA PRO A 162 -17.78 -15.16 1.70
C PRO A 162 -17.92 -14.39 0.39
N ARG A 163 -18.85 -14.80 -0.47
CA ARG A 163 -19.08 -14.17 -1.79
C ARG A 163 -19.55 -12.72 -1.69
N ASN A 164 -20.20 -12.36 -0.59
CA ASN A 164 -20.66 -11.01 -0.30
C ASN A 164 -19.60 -10.15 0.42
N ALA A 165 -18.36 -10.61 0.58
CA ALA A 165 -17.27 -9.84 1.15
C ALA A 165 -16.93 -8.63 0.26
N ARG A 166 -17.05 -7.43 0.82
CA ARG A 166 -16.82 -6.14 0.13
C ARG A 166 -15.62 -5.44 0.75
N TYR A 167 -14.43 -5.85 0.36
CA TYR A 167 -13.18 -5.24 0.79
C TYR A 167 -12.50 -4.49 -0.33
N LEU A 168 -11.80 -3.43 0.05
CA LEU A 168 -11.02 -2.56 -0.79
C LEU A 168 -9.55 -2.74 -0.45
N VAL A 169 -8.66 -2.77 -1.45
CA VAL A 169 -7.22 -2.90 -1.29
C VAL A 169 -6.49 -1.74 -1.97
N GLY A 170 -5.44 -1.23 -1.35
CA GLY A 170 -4.58 -0.19 -1.93
C GLY A 170 -3.16 -0.27 -1.39
N ALA A 171 -2.23 0.29 -2.17
CA ALA A 171 -0.82 0.35 -1.82
C ALA A 171 -0.44 1.74 -1.31
N GLY A 172 0.67 1.83 -0.60
CA GLY A 172 1.32 3.09 -0.28
C GLY A 172 2.74 2.85 0.21
N ALA A 173 3.39 3.90 0.65
CA ALA A 173 4.69 3.80 1.29
C ALA A 173 4.91 4.97 2.24
N ASP A 174 5.82 4.78 3.18
CA ASP A 174 6.27 5.81 4.10
C ASP A 174 7.78 6.01 3.99
N TYR A 175 8.18 7.26 4.13
CA TYR A 175 9.55 7.64 4.48
C TYR A 175 9.68 7.75 5.99
N TRP A 176 10.84 7.36 6.52
CA TRP A 176 11.15 7.30 7.95
C TRP A 176 12.50 7.94 8.26
N LYS A 177 12.60 8.65 9.38
CA LYS A 177 13.82 9.38 9.75
C LYS A 177 15.01 8.43 9.80
N THR A 178 14.83 7.25 10.40
CA THR A 178 15.75 6.13 10.34
C THR A 178 14.99 4.80 10.30
N ARG A 179 15.71 3.69 10.08
CA ARG A 179 15.13 2.33 10.13
C ARG A 179 14.55 1.99 11.50
N HIS A 180 15.04 2.61 12.57
CA HIS A 180 14.67 2.28 13.95
C HIS A 180 13.73 3.30 14.60
N SER A 181 13.36 4.37 13.87
CA SER A 181 12.43 5.38 14.37
C SER A 181 11.11 4.75 14.82
N ARG A 182 10.65 5.11 16.01
CA ARG A 182 9.30 4.76 16.47
C ARG A 182 8.30 5.77 15.91
N TRP A 183 7.06 5.34 15.70
CA TRP A 183 6.02 6.28 15.31
C TRP A 183 5.83 7.33 16.40
N GLN A 184 5.77 8.60 16.00
CA GLN A 184 5.60 9.72 16.91
C GLN A 184 4.76 10.80 16.21
N ASN A 185 3.43 10.62 16.17
CA ASN A 185 2.49 11.62 15.65
C ASN A 185 2.90 12.22 14.30
N TYR A 186 3.38 11.39 13.36
CA TYR A 186 3.81 11.78 12.01
C TYR A 186 5.01 12.74 11.93
N THR A 187 5.80 12.90 13.01
CA THR A 187 7.06 13.67 12.96
C THR A 187 8.25 12.81 12.52
N THR A 188 8.18 11.50 12.78
CA THR A 188 9.24 10.54 12.46
C THR A 188 9.03 9.80 11.14
N ASN A 189 7.83 9.90 10.56
CA ASN A 189 7.47 9.35 9.26
C ASN A 189 6.61 10.33 8.46
N GLY A 190 6.67 10.22 7.14
CA GLY A 190 5.78 10.92 6.23
C GLY A 190 5.40 10.01 5.07
N ASP A 191 4.15 10.06 4.62
CA ASP A 191 3.71 9.19 3.52
C ASP A 191 4.37 9.61 2.20
N ALA A 192 4.83 8.65 1.41
CA ALA A 192 5.26 8.91 0.04
C ALA A 192 4.06 9.10 -0.90
N GLY A 193 2.94 8.47 -0.55
CA GLY A 193 1.69 8.54 -1.29
C GLY A 193 0.79 7.35 -0.97
N ILE A 194 -0.47 7.47 -1.39
CA ILE A 194 -1.53 6.49 -1.18
C ILE A 194 -2.17 6.20 -2.52
N GLY A 195 -2.14 4.94 -2.94
CA GLY A 195 -2.78 4.46 -4.16
C GLY A 195 -4.30 4.38 -3.99
N ARG A 196 -5.02 4.40 -5.12
CA ARG A 196 -6.47 4.24 -5.14
C ARG A 196 -6.85 2.86 -4.61
N PHE A 197 -7.94 2.83 -3.87
CA PHE A 197 -8.52 1.63 -3.35
C PHE A 197 -9.36 0.92 -4.41
N ARG A 198 -9.12 -0.38 -4.55
CA ARG A 198 -9.76 -1.25 -5.53
C ARG A 198 -10.48 -2.39 -4.86
N ARG A 199 -11.59 -2.85 -5.42
CA ARG A 199 -12.30 -4.02 -4.86
C ARG A 199 -11.43 -5.26 -4.94
N LEU A 200 -11.33 -5.97 -3.81
CA LEU A 200 -10.81 -7.32 -3.77
C LEU A 200 -11.81 -8.26 -4.44
N THR A 201 -11.27 -9.24 -5.17
CA THR A 201 -12.04 -10.31 -5.80
C THR A 201 -11.33 -11.64 -5.55
N PRO A 202 -11.96 -12.79 -5.85
CA PRO A 202 -11.27 -14.08 -5.82
C PRO A 202 -10.13 -14.23 -6.84
N ARG A 203 -10.02 -13.31 -7.82
CA ARG A 203 -8.93 -13.30 -8.81
C ARG A 203 -7.79 -12.42 -8.33
N TRP A 204 -6.56 -12.85 -8.60
CA TRP A 204 -5.37 -12.04 -8.38
C TRP A 204 -5.49 -10.73 -9.13
N ARG A 205 -5.33 -9.62 -8.41
CA ARG A 205 -5.17 -8.30 -9.01
C ARG A 205 -3.83 -7.71 -8.59
N THR A 206 -3.21 -6.97 -9.50
CA THR A 206 -2.07 -6.14 -9.17
C THR A 206 -2.56 -4.83 -8.54
N VAL A 207 -1.89 -4.39 -7.49
CA VAL A 207 -2.21 -3.19 -6.71
C VAL A 207 -1.01 -2.25 -6.78
N PHE A 208 -1.26 -0.96 -6.99
CA PHE A 208 -0.22 0.02 -7.26
C PHE A 208 -0.34 1.27 -6.39
N MET A 209 0.80 1.85 -6.06
CA MET A 209 0.95 3.26 -5.74
C MET A 209 2.15 3.78 -6.54
N TYR A 210 1.96 4.90 -7.25
CA TYR A 210 2.96 5.46 -8.14
C TYR A 210 2.98 6.99 -8.07
N THR A 211 4.17 7.57 -7.87
CA THR A 211 4.34 9.03 -7.77
C THR A 211 5.18 9.65 -8.88
N GLY A 212 5.76 8.84 -9.77
CA GLY A 212 6.51 9.36 -10.92
C GLY A 212 5.62 10.01 -11.98
N THR A 213 6.25 10.49 -13.05
CA THR A 213 5.57 11.01 -14.25
C THR A 213 5.34 9.90 -15.27
N ARG A 214 4.57 10.18 -16.33
CA ARG A 214 4.41 9.23 -17.44
C ARG A 214 5.74 8.88 -18.12
N ALA A 215 6.64 9.86 -18.23
CA ALA A 215 7.97 9.67 -18.80
C ALA A 215 8.83 8.77 -17.92
N ASP A 216 8.75 8.92 -16.60
CA ASP A 216 9.45 8.04 -15.66
C ASP A 216 8.96 6.60 -15.74
N PHE A 217 7.66 6.39 -16.00
CA PHE A 217 7.10 5.05 -16.13
C PHE A 217 7.59 4.33 -17.39
N ALA A 218 7.86 5.06 -18.47
CA ALA A 218 8.41 4.45 -19.70
C ALA A 218 9.77 3.78 -19.45
N ARG A 219 10.54 4.31 -18.49
CA ARG A 219 11.82 3.74 -18.00
C ARG A 219 11.62 2.71 -16.87
N CYS A 220 10.39 2.56 -16.38
CA CYS A 220 10.06 1.76 -15.21
C CYS A 220 9.83 0.31 -15.64
N VAL A 221 10.85 -0.51 -15.39
CA VAL A 221 10.83 -1.98 -15.45
C VAL A 221 10.70 -2.51 -16.88
N HIS A 222 11.85 -2.85 -17.47
CA HIS A 222 11.89 -3.81 -18.57
C HIS A 222 11.39 -5.17 -18.06
N ASP A 223 10.57 -5.83 -18.87
CA ASP A 223 10.26 -7.23 -18.65
C ASP A 223 11.56 -8.01 -18.89
N ASP A 224 12.07 -8.65 -17.84
CA ASP A 224 12.87 -9.87 -18.01
C ASP A 224 11.92 -11.00 -18.46
#